data_AF-A0A972KUR5-F1
#
_entry.id   AF-A0A972KUR5-F1
#
_cell.length_a   1.000
_cell.length_b   1.000
_cell.length_c   1.000
_cell.angle_alpha   90.00
_cell.angle_beta   90.00
_cell.angle_gamma   90.00
#
_symmetry.space_group_name_H-M   'P 1'
#
loop_
_entity.id
_entity.type
_entity.pdbx_description
1 polymer ?
#
loop_
_entity_poly.entity_id
_entity_poly.type
_entity_poly.pdbx_seq_one_letter_code
_entity_poly.pdbx_strand_id
1 'polypeptide(L)'
;MNREIQLFFPILLLTYPAVLHFSIYSGHVDLAVTYLTFLLSIPFLCAVLRWRRPGPWQIVAIVLATILLISAAGNEYYIVKLVPLSVNGILLWFFASTLLNGSTPLVTRFASLMRQDMPPAVLVYTRYATVAWVIYFLMMFIISLLLAFYAPIEMWSFFSNILSYILLLLMFLAEFTVRRMLLPEHMDYGFVEFIQRLRKLDFRRVIKQ
;
A
#
# COMPACT_ATOMS: atom_id res chain seq x y z
N MET A 1 4.23 -0.42 24.70
CA MET A 1 3.02 -0.34 23.85
C MET A 1 2.25 -1.63 24.07
N ASN A 2 1.06 -1.55 24.68
CA ASN A 2 0.36 -2.71 25.25
C ASN A 2 -0.01 -3.75 24.17
N ARG A 3 0.03 -5.04 24.55
CA ARG A 3 -0.26 -6.20 23.68
C ARG A 3 -1.66 -6.12 23.04
N GLU A 4 -2.60 -5.50 23.73
CA GLU A 4 -3.96 -5.25 23.22
C GLU A 4 -3.99 -4.27 22.05
N ILE A 5 -3.20 -3.19 22.10
CA ILE A 5 -3.09 -2.22 21.00
C ILE A 5 -2.49 -2.88 19.74
N GLN A 6 -1.56 -3.82 19.92
CA GLN A 6 -0.94 -4.57 18.81
C GLN A 6 -1.89 -5.57 18.15
N LEU A 7 -2.87 -6.11 18.87
CA LEU A 7 -3.89 -7.02 18.35
C LEU A 7 -5.09 -6.27 17.75
N PHE A 8 -5.43 -5.11 18.32
CA PHE A 8 -6.58 -4.31 17.91
C PHE A 8 -6.37 -3.59 16.57
N PHE A 9 -5.17 -3.04 16.35
CA PHE A 9 -4.86 -2.25 15.16
C PHE A 9 -4.95 -3.04 13.82
N PRO A 10 -4.45 -4.29 13.71
CA PRO A 10 -4.62 -5.10 12.49
C PRO A 10 -6.08 -5.44 12.19
N ILE A 11 -6.88 -5.69 13.23
CA ILE A 11 -8.31 -5.96 13.08
C ILE A 11 -9.00 -4.72 12.50
N LEU A 12 -8.70 -3.54 13.04
CA LEU A 12 -9.20 -2.26 12.54
C LEU A 12 -8.82 -1.99 11.08
N LEU A 13 -7.59 -2.36 10.67
CA LEU A 13 -7.13 -2.29 9.29
C LEU A 13 -7.89 -3.24 8.36
N LEU A 14 -8.20 -4.45 8.84
CA LEU A 14 -8.94 -5.45 8.07
C LEU A 14 -10.42 -5.10 7.91
N THR A 15 -11.04 -4.52 8.95
CA THR A 15 -12.46 -4.15 8.93
C THR A 15 -12.71 -2.80 8.26
N TYR A 16 -11.66 -1.99 8.05
CA TYR A 16 -11.75 -0.65 7.48
C TYR A 16 -12.60 -0.55 6.19
N PRO A 17 -12.38 -1.39 5.15
CA PRO A 17 -13.08 -1.21 3.87
C PRO A 17 -14.57 -1.51 3.99
N ALA A 18 -14.92 -2.52 4.79
CA ALA A 18 -16.31 -2.89 5.05
C ALA A 18 -17.01 -1.78 5.85
N VAL A 19 -16.41 -1.33 6.95
CA VAL A 19 -16.98 -0.28 7.80
C VAL A 19 -17.19 1.00 7.00
N LEU A 20 -16.22 1.44 6.19
CA LEU A 20 -16.39 2.62 5.35
C LEU A 20 -17.45 2.45 4.27
N HIS A 21 -17.47 1.31 3.58
CA HIS A 21 -18.44 1.08 2.53
C HIS A 21 -19.87 1.06 3.08
N PHE A 22 -20.11 0.33 4.18
CA PHE A 22 -21.41 0.26 4.83
C PHE A 22 -21.82 1.58 5.49
N SER A 23 -20.90 2.31 6.13
CA SER A 23 -21.20 3.62 6.73
C SER A 23 -21.58 4.67 5.69
N ILE A 24 -20.90 4.70 4.54
CA ILE A 24 -21.25 5.60 3.44
C ILE A 24 -22.60 5.20 2.83
N TYR A 25 -22.81 3.91 2.56
CA TYR A 25 -24.05 3.43 1.96
C TYR A 25 -25.28 3.62 2.87
N SER A 26 -25.09 3.52 4.18
CA SER A 26 -26.14 3.74 5.18
C SER A 26 -26.35 5.22 5.54
N GLY A 27 -25.62 6.16 4.91
CA GLY A 27 -25.74 7.60 5.16
C GLY A 27 -25.09 8.10 6.46
N HIS A 28 -24.37 7.25 7.20
CA HIS A 28 -23.70 7.60 8.45
C HIS A 28 -22.23 7.96 8.21
N VAL A 29 -21.99 9.06 7.48
CA VAL A 29 -20.63 9.51 7.12
C VAL A 29 -19.80 9.83 8.36
N ASP A 30 -20.40 10.36 9.42
CA ASP A 30 -19.77 10.69 10.70
C ASP A 30 -19.04 9.49 11.34
N LEU A 31 -19.63 8.28 11.21
CA LEU A 31 -19.02 7.05 11.72
C LEU A 31 -17.78 6.67 10.91
N ALA A 32 -17.81 6.86 9.58
CA ALA A 32 -16.66 6.61 8.72
C ALA A 32 -15.51 7.57 9.04
N VAL A 33 -15.82 8.85 9.26
CA VAL A 33 -14.83 9.88 9.64
C VAL A 33 -14.23 9.56 11.01
N THR A 34 -15.05 9.29 12.01
CA THR A 34 -14.59 8.96 13.36
C THR A 34 -13.68 7.72 13.36
N TYR A 35 -14.09 6.69 12.62
CA TYR A 35 -13.32 5.46 12.47
C TYR A 35 -11.96 5.71 11.80
N LEU A 36 -11.93 6.49 10.71
CA LEU A 36 -10.68 6.85 10.02
C LEU A 36 -9.76 7.70 10.89
N THR A 37 -10.29 8.69 11.59
CA THR A 37 -9.50 9.53 12.50
C THR A 37 -8.84 8.66 13.57
N PHE A 38 -9.57 7.72 14.15
CA PHE A 38 -9.00 6.77 15.11
C PHE A 38 -7.93 5.87 14.46
N LEU A 39 -8.22 5.29 13.29
CA LEU A 39 -7.31 4.43 12.54
C LEU A 39 -5.99 5.14 12.18
N LEU A 40 -6.05 6.41 11.76
CA LEU A 40 -4.89 7.20 11.32
C LEU A 40 -4.13 7.86 12.47
N SER A 41 -4.76 8.06 13.63
CA SER A 41 -4.12 8.68 14.80
C SER A 41 -2.93 7.89 15.33
N ILE A 42 -3.01 6.56 15.35
CA ILE A 42 -1.94 5.68 15.84
C ILE A 42 -0.67 5.76 14.95
N PRO A 43 -0.75 5.58 13.61
CA PRO A 43 0.41 5.74 12.74
C PRO A 43 0.92 7.18 12.73
N PHE A 44 0.04 8.18 12.87
CA PHE A 44 0.44 9.59 13.01
C PHE A 44 1.29 9.82 14.25
N LEU A 45 0.84 9.37 15.43
CA LEU A 45 1.59 9.45 16.68
C LEU A 45 2.93 8.71 16.56
N CYS A 46 2.95 7.53 15.95
CA CYS A 46 4.19 6.80 15.72
C CYS A 46 5.18 7.56 14.81
N ALA A 47 4.68 8.24 13.78
CA ALA A 47 5.50 9.04 12.87
C ALA A 47 6.05 10.29 13.57
N VAL A 48 5.24 10.99 14.38
CA VAL A 48 5.65 12.15 15.19
C VAL A 48 6.69 11.76 16.25
N LEU A 49 6.49 10.64 16.96
CA LEU A 49 7.47 10.16 17.95
C LEU A 49 8.82 9.79 17.31
N ARG A 50 8.84 9.47 16.01
CA ARG A 50 10.05 9.15 15.26
C ARG A 50 10.60 10.34 14.45
N TRP A 51 10.00 11.52 14.58
CA TRP A 51 10.33 12.73 13.80
C TRP A 51 11.79 13.17 13.91
N ARG A 52 12.43 12.91 15.05
CA ARG A 52 13.86 13.24 15.32
C ARG A 52 14.85 12.36 14.55
N ARG A 53 14.39 11.31 13.85
CA ARG A 53 15.22 10.42 13.03
C ARG A 53 15.17 10.90 11.58
N PRO A 54 16.31 11.17 10.91
CA PRO A 54 16.29 11.46 9.48
C PRO A 54 15.71 10.25 8.73
N GLY A 55 14.68 10.47 7.91
CA GLY A 55 14.00 9.40 7.17
C GLY A 55 12.59 9.78 6.68
N PRO A 56 11.88 8.85 6.03
CA PRO A 56 10.58 9.12 5.39
C PRO A 56 9.46 9.44 6.39
N TRP A 57 9.69 9.26 7.69
CA TRP A 57 8.72 9.47 8.76
C TRP A 57 8.24 10.92 8.86
N GLN A 58 9.07 11.90 8.49
CA GLN A 58 8.67 13.31 8.45
C GLN A 58 7.61 13.56 7.37
N ILE A 59 7.82 13.00 6.17
CA ILE A 59 6.86 13.09 5.06
C ILE A 59 5.55 12.40 5.45
N VAL A 60 5.63 11.20 6.03
CA VAL A 60 4.45 10.45 6.51
C VAL A 60 3.69 11.25 7.57
N ALA A 61 4.38 11.84 8.55
CA ALA A 61 3.76 12.65 9.59
C ALA A 61 3.12 13.93 9.04
N ILE A 62 3.75 14.60 8.07
CA ILE A 62 3.18 15.78 7.40
C ILE A 62 1.91 15.39 6.64
N VAL A 63 1.95 14.33 5.83
CA VAL A 63 0.78 13.86 5.07
C VAL A 63 -0.37 13.51 6.01
N LEU A 64 -0.10 12.76 7.09
CA LEU A 64 -1.12 12.40 8.08
C LEU A 64 -1.65 13.62 8.84
N ALA A 65 -0.80 14.58 9.21
CA ALA A 65 -1.23 15.83 9.85
C ALA A 65 -2.15 16.64 8.94
N THR A 66 -1.80 16.78 7.66
CA THR A 66 -2.61 17.49 6.67
C THR A 66 -3.98 16.82 6.52
N ILE A 67 -4.03 15.49 6.45
CA ILE A 67 -5.29 14.73 6.40
C ILE A 67 -6.15 14.99 7.64
N LEU A 68 -5.56 14.98 8.84
CA LEU A 68 -6.29 15.22 10.10
C LEU A 68 -6.76 16.68 10.26
N LEU A 69 -5.96 17.66 9.84
CA LEU A 69 -6.33 19.08 9.90
C LEU A 69 -7.47 19.41 8.94
N ILE A 70 -7.46 18.86 7.74
CA ILE A 70 -8.57 18.98 6.78
C ILE A 70 -9.83 18.32 7.35
N SER A 71 -9.69 17.22 8.10
CA SER A 71 -10.80 16.58 8.84
C SER A 71 -11.43 17.47 9.88
N ALA A 72 -10.63 18.20 10.64
CA ALA A 72 -11.13 19.12 11.65
C ALA A 72 -11.84 20.35 11.05
N ALA A 73 -11.61 20.66 9.77
CA ALA A 73 -12.19 21.81 9.07
C ALA A 73 -13.60 21.58 8.50
N GLY A 74 -14.23 20.42 8.76
CA GLY A 74 -15.64 20.16 8.41
C GLY A 74 -15.89 19.73 6.95
N ASN A 75 -14.85 19.35 6.20
CA ASN A 75 -14.98 18.93 4.81
C ASN A 75 -14.94 17.38 4.68
N GLU A 76 -15.84 16.73 5.42
CA GLU A 76 -15.85 15.30 5.78
C GLU A 76 -15.69 14.34 4.59
N TYR A 77 -16.25 14.71 3.43
CA TYR A 77 -16.21 13.88 2.21
C TYR A 77 -14.83 13.79 1.55
N TYR A 78 -13.99 14.82 1.69
CA TYR A 78 -12.69 14.84 0.99
C TYR A 78 -11.64 13.97 1.68
N ILE A 79 -11.64 13.89 3.01
CA ILE A 79 -10.66 13.10 3.78
C ILE A 79 -10.75 11.62 3.43
N VAL A 80 -11.98 11.12 3.42
CA VAL A 80 -12.30 9.73 3.08
C VAL A 80 -11.74 9.40 1.69
N LYS A 81 -11.91 10.33 0.74
CA LYS A 81 -11.45 10.19 -0.65
C LYS A 81 -9.94 10.27 -0.82
N LEU A 82 -9.24 11.04 0.03
CA LEU A 82 -7.79 11.26 -0.07
C LEU A 82 -6.97 10.07 0.46
N VAL A 83 -7.54 9.19 1.28
CA VAL A 83 -6.79 8.05 1.86
C VAL A 83 -6.30 7.08 0.77
N PRO A 84 -7.15 6.51 -0.11
CA PRO A 84 -6.69 5.63 -1.18
C PRO A 84 -5.73 6.33 -2.15
N LEU A 85 -5.97 7.61 -2.45
CA LEU A 85 -5.08 8.43 -3.27
C LEU A 85 -3.68 8.49 -2.66
N SER A 86 -3.59 8.79 -1.36
CA SER A 86 -2.32 8.91 -0.62
C SER A 86 -1.59 7.58 -0.57
N VAL A 87 -2.30 6.47 -0.30
CA VAL A 87 -1.71 5.13 -0.26
C VAL A 87 -1.12 4.75 -1.61
N ASN A 88 -1.89 4.92 -2.70
CA ASN A 88 -1.41 4.63 -4.05
C ASN A 88 -0.23 5.54 -4.44
N GLY A 89 -0.27 6.82 -4.07
CA GLY A 89 0.81 7.78 -4.35
C GLY A 89 2.11 7.44 -3.61
N ILE A 90 2.02 7.04 -2.32
CA ILE A 90 3.17 6.62 -1.53
C ILE A 90 3.77 5.34 -2.11
N LEU A 91 2.95 4.35 -2.48
CA LEU A 91 3.43 3.10 -3.09
C LEU A 91 4.05 3.34 -4.46
N LEU A 92 3.43 4.19 -5.29
CA LEU A 92 3.99 4.63 -6.56
C LEU A 92 5.37 5.23 -6.37
N TRP A 93 5.50 6.22 -5.48
CA TRP A 93 6.77 6.87 -5.19
C TRP A 93 7.82 5.88 -4.68
N PHE A 94 7.42 4.97 -3.79
CA PHE A 94 8.32 3.96 -3.24
C PHE A 94 8.85 3.02 -4.33
N PHE A 95 7.99 2.47 -5.18
CA PHE A 95 8.44 1.62 -6.28
C PHE A 95 9.25 2.40 -7.32
N ALA A 96 8.80 3.59 -7.72
CA ALA A 96 9.47 4.42 -8.72
C ALA A 96 10.86 4.88 -8.26
N SER A 97 11.01 5.26 -6.98
CA SER A 97 12.32 5.66 -6.44
C SER A 97 13.35 4.52 -6.50
N THR A 98 12.94 3.25 -6.36
CA THR A 98 13.85 2.11 -6.49
C THR A 98 14.30 1.82 -7.92
N LEU A 99 13.66 2.42 -8.94
CA LEU A 99 14.06 2.28 -10.35
C LEU A 99 15.10 3.34 -10.78
N LEU A 100 15.39 4.33 -9.94
CA LEU A 100 16.38 5.36 -10.22
C LEU A 100 17.80 4.79 -10.27
N ASN A 101 18.67 5.44 -11.06
CA ASN A 101 20.06 5.02 -11.22
C ASN A 101 20.79 4.99 -9.87
N GLY A 102 21.50 3.89 -9.59
CA GLY A 102 22.21 3.67 -8.32
C GLY A 102 21.36 2.98 -7.24
N SER A 103 20.07 2.72 -7.50
CA SER A 103 19.20 1.94 -6.61
C SER A 103 18.93 0.53 -7.16
N THR A 104 18.69 -0.41 -6.25
CA THR A 104 18.23 -1.76 -6.58
C THR A 104 16.69 -1.79 -6.68
N PRO A 105 16.09 -2.28 -7.79
CA PRO A 105 14.63 -2.33 -7.94
C PRO A 105 13.98 -3.14 -6.81
N LEU A 106 12.81 -2.69 -6.33
CA LEU A 106 12.19 -3.25 -5.14
C LEU A 106 11.91 -4.75 -5.25
N VAL A 107 11.41 -5.22 -6.40
CA VAL A 107 11.16 -6.65 -6.61
C VAL A 107 12.48 -7.44 -6.62
N THR A 108 13.57 -6.85 -7.11
CA THR A 108 14.91 -7.45 -7.06
C THR A 108 15.39 -7.63 -5.62
N ARG A 109 15.15 -6.65 -4.75
CA ARG A 109 15.46 -6.74 -3.30
C ARG A 109 14.67 -7.85 -2.62
N PHE A 110 13.39 -8.01 -2.96
CA PHE A 110 12.60 -9.13 -2.45
C PHE A 110 13.14 -10.47 -2.94
N ALA A 111 13.46 -10.59 -4.24
CA ALA A 111 14.00 -11.81 -4.82
C ALA A 111 15.36 -12.20 -4.21
N SER A 112 16.26 -11.24 -3.96
CA SER A 112 17.59 -11.48 -3.38
C SER A 112 17.56 -11.94 -1.92
N LEU A 113 16.45 -11.73 -1.21
CA LEU A 113 16.25 -12.28 0.15
C LEU A 113 15.62 -13.68 0.14
N MET A 114 14.96 -14.05 -0.96
CA MET A 114 14.31 -15.35 -1.13
C MET A 114 15.21 -16.38 -1.83
N ARG A 115 16.26 -15.91 -2.51
CA ARG A 115 17.21 -16.71 -3.28
C ARG A 115 18.64 -16.29 -2.96
N GLN A 116 19.57 -17.25 -3.04
CA GLN A 116 21.00 -16.95 -2.91
C GLN A 116 21.62 -16.55 -4.26
N ASP A 117 21.12 -17.12 -5.35
CA ASP A 117 21.56 -16.86 -6.72
C ASP A 117 20.64 -15.84 -7.41
N MET A 118 21.26 -14.83 -8.04
CA MET A 118 20.57 -13.80 -8.83
C MET A 118 21.16 -13.75 -10.24
N PRO A 119 20.85 -14.74 -11.10
CA PRO A 119 21.35 -14.77 -12.45
C PRO A 119 20.82 -13.58 -13.26
N PRO A 120 21.52 -13.18 -14.36
CA PRO A 120 21.15 -12.00 -15.13
C PRO A 120 19.69 -11.96 -15.60
N ALA A 121 19.12 -13.12 -15.97
CA ALA A 121 17.71 -13.24 -16.37
C ALA A 121 16.75 -12.82 -15.25
N VAL A 122 17.03 -13.19 -13.99
CA VAL A 122 16.21 -12.83 -12.82
C VAL A 122 16.35 -11.33 -12.52
N LEU A 123 17.55 -10.76 -12.66
CA LEU A 123 17.76 -9.31 -12.47
C LEU A 123 16.96 -8.50 -13.49
N VAL A 124 17.00 -8.89 -14.76
CA VAL A 124 16.23 -8.24 -15.83
C VAL A 124 14.73 -8.38 -15.58
N TYR A 125 14.25 -9.60 -15.29
CA TYR A 125 12.84 -9.86 -14.99
C TYR A 125 12.34 -9.02 -13.81
N THR A 126 13.05 -9.04 -12.69
CA THR A 126 12.63 -8.32 -11.47
C THR A 126 12.62 -6.81 -11.65
N ARG A 127 13.48 -6.26 -12.52
CA ARG A 127 13.40 -4.85 -12.94
C ARG A 127 12.11 -4.57 -13.71
N TYR A 128 11.76 -5.37 -14.72
CA TYR A 128 10.50 -5.21 -15.47
C TYR A 128 9.27 -5.43 -14.59
N ALA A 129 9.31 -6.38 -13.66
CA ALA A 129 8.26 -6.56 -12.66
C ALA A 129 8.09 -5.29 -11.80
N THR A 130 9.18 -4.65 -11.38
CA THR A 130 9.13 -3.38 -10.64
C THR A 130 8.50 -2.27 -11.49
N VAL A 131 8.81 -2.19 -12.79
CA VAL A 131 8.16 -1.25 -13.72
C VAL A 131 6.66 -1.52 -13.85
N ALA A 132 6.24 -2.78 -13.95
CA ALA A 132 4.82 -3.14 -14.02
C ALA A 132 4.06 -2.69 -12.76
N TRP A 133 4.67 -2.84 -11.57
CA TRP A 133 4.12 -2.30 -10.32
C TRP A 133 4.01 -0.78 -10.31
N VAL A 134 5.00 -0.06 -10.84
CA VAL A 134 4.93 1.40 -10.99
C VAL A 134 3.76 1.80 -11.89
N ILE A 135 3.60 1.15 -13.04
CA ILE A 135 2.49 1.42 -13.97
C ILE A 135 1.15 1.14 -13.28
N TYR A 136 1.02 0.02 -12.56
CA TYR A 136 -0.17 -0.31 -11.78
C TYR A 136 -0.51 0.79 -10.77
N PHE A 137 0.43 1.19 -9.91
CA PHE A 137 0.18 2.21 -8.89
C PHE A 137 -0.07 3.59 -9.49
N LEU A 138 0.54 3.92 -10.64
CA LEU A 138 0.26 5.15 -11.36
C LEU A 138 -1.18 5.18 -11.87
N MET A 139 -1.66 4.10 -12.48
CA MET A 139 -3.06 4.00 -12.91
C MET A 139 -4.01 4.11 -11.72
N MET A 140 -3.74 3.39 -10.62
CA MET A 140 -4.57 3.45 -9.41
C MET A 140 -4.58 4.85 -8.79
N PHE A 141 -3.44 5.54 -8.78
CA PHE A 141 -3.34 6.92 -8.31
C PHE A 141 -4.18 7.87 -9.17
N ILE A 142 -4.05 7.80 -10.50
CA ILE A 142 -4.82 8.65 -11.42
C ILE A 142 -6.32 8.38 -11.28
N ILE A 143 -6.75 7.12 -11.25
CA ILE A 143 -8.17 6.78 -11.08
C ILE A 143 -8.68 7.27 -9.72
N SER A 144 -7.92 7.06 -8.64
CA SER A 144 -8.28 7.57 -7.31
C SER A 144 -8.39 9.09 -7.30
N LEU A 145 -7.52 9.80 -8.02
CA LEU A 145 -7.54 11.24 -8.16
C LEU A 145 -8.80 11.70 -8.88
N LEU A 146 -9.11 11.09 -10.02
CA LEU A 146 -10.31 11.40 -10.80
C LEU A 146 -11.59 11.13 -10.00
N LEU A 147 -11.68 10.00 -9.32
CA LEU A 147 -12.83 9.67 -8.48
C LEU A 147 -12.96 10.60 -7.27
N ALA A 148 -11.84 11.08 -6.73
CA ALA A 148 -11.86 12.02 -5.62
C ALA A 148 -12.53 13.35 -6.02
N PHE A 149 -12.17 13.89 -7.19
CA PHE A 149 -12.63 15.21 -7.64
C PHE A 149 -13.92 15.21 -8.45
N TYR A 150 -14.18 14.17 -9.24
CA TYR A 150 -15.25 14.20 -10.26
C TYR A 150 -16.35 13.17 -10.05
N ALA A 151 -16.16 12.16 -9.19
CA ALA A 151 -17.14 11.08 -9.03
C ALA A 151 -18.02 11.22 -7.77
N PRO A 152 -19.28 10.73 -7.84
CA PRO A 152 -20.13 10.52 -6.68
C PRO A 152 -19.44 9.64 -5.61
N ILE A 153 -19.83 9.84 -4.35
CA ILE A 153 -19.20 9.17 -3.20
C ILE A 153 -19.41 7.64 -3.24
N GLU A 154 -20.50 7.18 -3.85
CA GLU A 154 -20.85 5.77 -4.01
C GLU A 154 -19.92 5.07 -4.99
N MET A 155 -19.64 5.72 -6.13
CA MET A 155 -18.71 5.20 -7.14
C MET A 155 -17.28 5.17 -6.60
N TRP A 156 -16.88 6.22 -5.88
CA TRP A 156 -15.62 6.23 -5.15
C TRP A 156 -15.56 5.09 -4.13
N SER A 157 -16.62 4.90 -3.33
CA SER A 157 -16.65 3.89 -2.27
C SER A 157 -16.55 2.47 -2.85
N PHE A 158 -17.27 2.17 -3.92
CA PHE A 158 -17.17 0.88 -4.61
C PHE A 158 -15.75 0.65 -5.16
N PHE A 159 -15.17 1.65 -5.82
CA PHE A 159 -13.83 1.52 -6.37
C PHE A 159 -12.79 1.32 -5.27
N SER A 160 -12.77 2.21 -4.27
CA SER A 160 -11.74 2.25 -3.24
C SER A 160 -11.83 1.11 -2.23
N ASN A 161 -13.05 0.66 -1.89
CA ASN A 161 -13.24 -0.35 -0.85
C ASN A 161 -13.41 -1.79 -1.38
N ILE A 162 -13.66 -1.96 -2.69
CA ILE A 162 -13.91 -3.29 -3.28
C ILE A 162 -13.00 -3.51 -4.49
N LEU A 163 -13.17 -2.71 -5.55
CA LEU A 163 -12.52 -2.98 -6.83
C LEU A 163 -11.00 -2.88 -6.75
N SER A 164 -10.48 -1.92 -5.98
CA SER A 164 -9.04 -1.72 -5.74
C SER A 164 -8.36 -2.99 -5.19
N TYR A 165 -9.01 -3.70 -4.27
CA TYR A 165 -8.49 -4.94 -3.67
C TYR A 165 -8.53 -6.10 -4.66
N ILE A 166 -9.58 -6.20 -5.46
CA ILE A 166 -9.68 -7.21 -6.52
C ILE A 166 -8.57 -6.98 -7.54
N LEU A 167 -8.38 -5.75 -7.99
CA LEU A 167 -7.32 -5.39 -8.95
C LEU A 167 -5.93 -5.63 -8.36
N LEU A 168 -5.72 -5.36 -7.08
CA LEU A 168 -4.47 -5.64 -6.40
C LEU A 168 -4.17 -7.14 -6.35
N LEU A 169 -5.19 -7.95 -6.01
CA LEU A 169 -5.07 -9.41 -6.00
C LEU A 169 -4.76 -9.94 -7.39
N LEU A 170 -5.46 -9.46 -8.41
CA LEU A 170 -5.22 -9.83 -9.81
C LEU A 170 -3.81 -9.45 -10.25
N MET A 171 -3.31 -8.27 -9.88
CA MET A 171 -1.95 -7.84 -10.18
C MET A 171 -0.91 -8.78 -9.53
N PHE A 172 -1.11 -9.17 -8.27
CA PHE A 172 -0.23 -10.14 -7.60
C PHE A 172 -0.26 -11.51 -8.27
N LEU A 173 -1.44 -12.02 -8.62
CA LEU A 173 -1.59 -13.31 -9.31
C LEU A 173 -0.97 -13.27 -10.71
N ALA A 174 -1.16 -12.18 -11.45
CA ALA A 174 -0.57 -11.96 -12.75
C ALA A 174 0.96 -11.94 -12.65
N GLU A 175 1.53 -11.17 -11.72
CA GLU A 175 2.98 -11.13 -11.51
C GLU A 175 3.55 -12.50 -11.16
N PHE A 176 2.90 -13.24 -10.26
CA PHE A 176 3.33 -14.58 -9.88
C PHE A 176 3.27 -15.56 -11.07
N THR A 177 2.21 -15.49 -11.86
CA THR A 177 2.01 -16.36 -13.02
C THR A 177 3.04 -16.06 -14.11
N VAL A 178 3.26 -14.79 -14.42
CA VAL A 178 4.28 -14.36 -15.39
C VAL A 178 5.68 -14.74 -14.91
N ARG A 179 5.96 -14.60 -13.61
CA ARG A 179 7.22 -15.07 -13.01
C ARG A 179 7.44 -16.56 -13.24
N ARG A 180 6.40 -17.37 -13.01
CA ARG A 180 6.47 -18.82 -13.22
C ARG A 180 6.67 -19.19 -14.69
N MET A 181 6.06 -18.45 -15.62
CA MET A 181 6.18 -18.70 -17.06
C MET A 181 7.55 -18.29 -17.62
N LEU A 182 8.09 -17.16 -17.19
CA LEU A 182 9.34 -16.61 -17.73
C LEU A 182 10.60 -17.10 -16.99
N LEU A 183 10.46 -17.59 -15.76
CA LEU A 183 11.55 -18.13 -14.96
C LEU A 183 11.26 -19.55 -14.44
N PRO A 184 10.90 -20.51 -15.32
CA PRO A 184 10.46 -21.84 -14.90
C PRO A 184 11.56 -22.63 -14.18
N GLU A 185 12.80 -22.59 -14.71
CA GLU A 185 13.98 -23.26 -14.11
C GLU A 185 14.38 -22.69 -12.75
N HIS A 186 13.79 -21.57 -12.36
CA HIS A 186 14.11 -20.84 -11.16
C HIS A 186 12.92 -20.86 -10.18
N MET A 187 11.85 -21.61 -10.45
CA MET A 187 10.62 -21.60 -9.64
C MET A 187 10.25 -23.02 -9.19
N ASP A 188 10.96 -23.52 -8.18
CA ASP A 188 10.70 -24.85 -7.59
C ASP A 188 9.56 -24.85 -6.54
N TYR A 189 8.85 -23.73 -6.39
CA TYR A 189 7.86 -23.54 -5.32
C TYR A 189 6.54 -22.97 -5.85
N GLY A 190 5.43 -23.42 -5.25
CA GLY A 190 4.09 -22.95 -5.57
C GLY A 190 3.73 -21.61 -4.93
N PHE A 191 2.55 -21.07 -5.26
CA PHE A 191 2.06 -19.78 -4.72
C PHE A 191 1.98 -19.78 -3.19
N VAL A 192 1.50 -20.87 -2.59
CA VAL A 192 1.38 -20.98 -1.13
C VAL A 192 2.76 -20.89 -0.46
N GLU A 193 3.76 -21.57 -1.01
CA GLU A 193 5.11 -21.55 -0.47
C GLU A 193 5.78 -20.19 -0.69
N PHE A 194 5.52 -19.51 -1.81
CA PHE A 194 5.91 -18.12 -2.03
C PHE A 194 5.41 -17.21 -0.91
N ILE A 195 4.12 -17.30 -0.56
CA ILE A 195 3.53 -16.52 0.55
C ILE A 195 4.17 -16.89 1.89
N GLN A 196 4.43 -18.18 2.15
CA GLN A 196 5.10 -18.61 3.38
C GLN A 196 6.52 -18.05 3.51
N ARG A 197 7.28 -18.04 2.40
CA ARG A 197 8.62 -17.43 2.36
C ARG A 197 8.53 -15.92 2.56
N LEU A 198 7.57 -15.26 1.92
CA LEU A 198 7.36 -13.81 2.04
C LEU A 198 7.00 -13.41 3.48
N ARG A 199 6.19 -14.22 4.19
CA ARG A 199 5.87 -14.00 5.61
C ARG A 199 7.09 -14.11 6.54
N LYS A 200 8.10 -14.90 6.16
CA LYS A 200 9.34 -15.08 6.94
C LYS A 200 10.37 -13.99 6.66
N LEU A 201 10.15 -13.13 5.67
CA LEU A 201 11.08 -12.04 5.34
C LEU A 201 11.02 -10.93 6.38
N ASP A 202 12.20 -10.52 6.85
CA ASP A 202 12.33 -9.29 7.63
C ASP A 202 12.29 -8.07 6.69
N PHE A 203 11.13 -7.44 6.60
CA PHE A 203 10.90 -6.23 5.79
C PHE A 203 11.90 -5.10 6.09
N ARG A 204 12.51 -5.05 7.28
CA ARG A 204 13.53 -4.04 7.59
C ARG A 204 14.79 -4.19 6.73
N ARG A 205 15.10 -5.40 6.29
CA ARG A 205 16.27 -5.67 5.43
C ARG A 205 16.01 -5.22 3.99
N VAL A 206 14.77 -5.34 3.52
CA VAL A 206 14.35 -4.89 2.17
C VAL A 206 14.54 -3.37 2.02
N ILE A 207 14.19 -2.60 3.05
CA ILE A 207 14.24 -1.13 2.99
C ILE A 207 15.67 -0.58 3.12
N LYS A 208 16.61 -1.35 3.71
CA LYS A 208 17.99 -0.91 3.97
C LYS A 208 18.98 -1.20 2.83
N GLN A 209 18.59 -1.98 1.82
CA GLN A 209 19.36 -2.18 0.58
C GLN A 209 19.20 -0.99 -0.38
#